data_AF-A0A4Y2H832-F1
#
_entry.id   AF-A0A4Y2H832-F1
#
_cell.length_a   1.000
_cell.length_b   1.000
_cell.length_c   1.000
_cell.angle_alpha   90.00
_cell.angle_beta   90.00
_cell.angle_gamma   90.00
#
_symmetry.space_group_name_H-M   'P 1'
#
loop_
_entity.id
_entity.type
_entity.pdbx_description
1 polymer ?
#
loop_
_entity_poly.entity_id
_entity_poly.type
_entity_poly.pdbx_seq_one_letter_code
_entity_poly.pdbx_strand_id
1 'polypeptide(L)'
;MSYEPKPRSGRSHVTDIRGDRRIQRMTSSQKMSVHEITEASRLQISKNTVHRRIIESGYMIHAKMARRFPLSKLHISKRLKSARSHMSYGDKWMAVLFNDEKKMESQWT
;
A
#
# COMPACT_ATOMS: atom_id res chain seq x y z
N MET A 1 15.59 -27.66 -37.82
CA MET A 1 14.35 -27.30 -37.10
C MET A 1 14.53 -27.66 -35.63
N SER A 2 14.63 -26.67 -34.75
CA SER A 2 14.71 -26.91 -33.30
C SER A 2 13.28 -27.02 -32.74
N TYR A 3 12.96 -28.11 -32.05
CA TYR A 3 11.64 -28.33 -31.46
C TYR A 3 11.66 -27.82 -30.02
N GLU A 4 11.01 -26.69 -29.76
CA GLU A 4 10.81 -26.24 -28.39
C GLU A 4 9.76 -27.13 -27.70
N PRO A 5 10.08 -27.73 -26.55
CA PRO A 5 9.10 -28.52 -25.80
C PRO A 5 8.00 -27.61 -25.25
N LYS A 6 6.75 -28.06 -25.37
CA LYS A 6 5.59 -27.34 -24.83
C LYS A 6 5.77 -27.11 -23.33
N PRO A 7 5.40 -25.91 -22.82
CA PRO A 7 5.50 -25.61 -21.40
C PRO A 7 4.63 -26.57 -20.59
N ARG A 8 5.15 -27.03 -19.46
CA ARG A 8 4.44 -27.94 -18.56
C ARG A 8 3.27 -27.21 -17.90
N SER A 9 2.10 -27.84 -17.86
CA SER A 9 1.00 -27.39 -17.01
C SER A 9 1.41 -27.54 -15.54
N GLY A 10 1.47 -26.43 -14.81
CA GLY A 10 1.78 -26.43 -13.39
C GLY A 10 0.71 -27.13 -12.54
N ARG A 11 0.98 -27.25 -11.23
CA ARG A 11 0.03 -27.82 -10.27
C ARG A 11 -1.27 -27.01 -10.25
N SER A 12 -2.41 -27.71 -10.30
CA SER A 12 -3.71 -27.08 -10.19
C SER A 12 -3.87 -26.32 -8.87
N HIS A 13 -4.64 -25.27 -8.94
CA HIS A 13 -4.94 -24.41 -7.82
C HIS A 13 -5.90 -25.08 -6.85
N VAL A 14 -5.61 -24.95 -5.55
CA VAL A 14 -6.49 -25.44 -4.47
C VAL A 14 -7.74 -24.57 -4.33
N THR A 15 -7.65 -23.30 -4.73
CA THR A 15 -8.79 -22.37 -4.73
C THR A 15 -9.54 -22.43 -6.06
N ASP A 16 -10.87 -22.28 -5.97
CA ASP A 16 -11.72 -21.97 -7.12
C ASP A 16 -11.73 -20.46 -7.40
N ILE A 17 -12.08 -20.08 -8.63
CA ILE A 17 -12.23 -18.69 -9.10
C ILE A 17 -13.18 -17.91 -8.19
N ARG A 18 -14.24 -18.54 -7.68
CA ARG A 18 -15.18 -17.90 -6.75
C ARG A 18 -14.54 -17.61 -5.39
N GLY A 19 -13.70 -18.53 -4.91
CA GLY A 19 -12.94 -18.38 -3.67
C GLY A 19 -11.96 -17.22 -3.76
N ASP A 20 -11.24 -17.12 -4.87
CA ASP A 20 -10.28 -16.03 -5.11
C ASP A 20 -10.97 -14.66 -5.17
N ARG A 21 -12.13 -14.56 -5.84
CA ARG A 21 -12.93 -13.31 -5.84
C ARG A 21 -13.43 -12.94 -4.45
N ARG A 22 -13.77 -13.93 -3.61
CA ARG A 22 -14.20 -13.68 -2.22
C ARG A 22 -13.05 -13.14 -1.38
N ILE A 23 -11.87 -13.73 -1.49
CA ILE A 23 -10.65 -13.25 -0.83
C ILE A 23 -10.34 -11.81 -1.25
N GLN A 24 -10.38 -11.52 -2.55
CA GLN A 24 -10.15 -10.16 -3.07
C GLN A 24 -11.13 -9.14 -2.48
N ARG A 25 -12.44 -9.45 -2.48
CA ARG A 25 -13.48 -8.56 -1.95
C ARG A 25 -13.29 -8.25 -0.46
N MET A 26 -12.96 -9.27 0.34
CA MET A 26 -12.75 -9.10 1.77
C MET A 26 -11.50 -8.27 2.06
N THR A 27 -10.43 -8.48 1.27
CA THR A 27 -9.19 -7.71 1.38
C THR A 27 -9.43 -6.24 0.99
N SER A 28 -10.18 -5.97 -0.08
CA SER A 28 -10.43 -4.60 -0.56
C SER A 28 -11.40 -3.80 0.31
N SER A 29 -12.53 -4.41 0.69
CA SER A 29 -13.65 -3.68 1.29
C SER A 29 -13.50 -3.54 2.81
N GLN A 30 -12.94 -4.54 3.49
CA GLN A 30 -13.08 -4.66 4.93
C GLN A 30 -11.80 -4.28 5.71
N LYS A 31 -10.69 -3.92 5.05
CA LYS A 31 -9.38 -3.64 5.69
C LYS A 31 -8.94 -4.74 6.68
N MET A 32 -9.28 -6.00 6.38
CA MET A 32 -8.98 -7.14 7.24
C MET A 32 -7.53 -7.62 7.05
N SER A 33 -6.97 -8.20 8.10
CA SER A 33 -5.71 -8.93 8.04
C SER A 33 -5.87 -10.27 7.30
N VAL A 34 -4.76 -10.83 6.80
CA VAL A 34 -4.77 -12.14 6.11
C VAL A 34 -5.31 -13.26 7.02
N HIS A 35 -5.05 -13.18 8.32
CA HIS A 35 -5.58 -14.17 9.27
C HIS A 35 -7.10 -14.06 9.40
N GLU A 36 -7.63 -12.86 9.62
CA GLU A 36 -9.08 -12.64 9.69
C GLU A 36 -9.76 -13.00 8.36
N ILE A 37 -9.12 -12.74 7.23
CA ILE A 37 -9.61 -13.18 5.92
C ILE A 37 -9.64 -14.70 5.85
N THR A 38 -8.64 -15.39 6.36
CA THR A 38 -8.61 -16.87 6.37
C THR A 38 -9.80 -17.41 7.15
N GLU A 39 -10.02 -16.92 8.37
CA GLU A 39 -11.15 -17.32 9.22
C GLU A 39 -12.51 -16.99 8.57
N ALA A 40 -12.68 -15.75 8.10
CA ALA A 40 -13.93 -15.31 7.53
C ALA A 40 -14.16 -15.82 6.10
N SER A 41 -13.11 -16.30 5.41
CA SER A 41 -13.20 -16.90 4.08
C SER A 41 -13.96 -18.22 4.10
N ARG A 42 -14.14 -18.87 5.27
CA ARG A 42 -14.83 -20.16 5.40
C ARG A 42 -14.34 -21.22 4.39
N LEU A 43 -13.17 -21.01 3.81
CA LEU A 43 -12.51 -21.92 2.89
C LEU A 43 -11.49 -22.70 3.73
N GLN A 44 -11.37 -24.02 3.52
CA GLN A 44 -10.35 -24.83 4.17
C GLN A 44 -8.98 -24.56 3.55
N ILE A 45 -8.46 -23.35 3.74
CA ILE A 45 -7.33 -22.81 3.01
C ILE A 45 -6.35 -22.19 4.00
N SER A 46 -5.07 -22.45 3.80
CA SER A 46 -4.04 -21.91 4.68
C SER A 46 -3.84 -20.41 4.46
N LYS A 47 -3.42 -19.72 5.53
CA LYS A 47 -3.00 -18.30 5.51
C LYS A 47 -2.05 -17.98 4.35
N ASN A 48 -1.10 -18.88 4.08
CA ASN A 48 -0.11 -18.71 3.02
C ASN A 48 -0.74 -18.71 1.62
N THR A 49 -1.78 -19.52 1.42
CA THR A 49 -2.51 -19.55 0.15
C THR A 49 -3.28 -18.25 -0.05
N VAL A 50 -3.95 -17.75 0.99
CA VAL A 50 -4.63 -16.43 0.95
C VAL A 50 -3.63 -15.32 0.61
N HIS A 51 -2.49 -15.28 1.31
CA HIS A 51 -1.44 -14.30 1.05
C HIS A 51 -0.93 -14.36 -0.40
N ARG A 52 -0.67 -15.56 -0.91
CA ARG A 52 -0.24 -15.76 -2.29
C ARG A 52 -1.29 -15.26 -3.29
N ARG A 53 -2.58 -15.52 -3.06
CA ARG A 53 -3.67 -15.02 -3.93
C ARG A 53 -3.78 -13.51 -3.97
N ILE A 54 -3.56 -12.84 -2.85
CA ILE A 54 -3.55 -11.38 -2.79
C ILE A 54 -2.42 -10.84 -3.68
N ILE A 55 -1.20 -11.40 -3.57
CA ILE A 55 -0.05 -10.97 -4.38
C ILE A 55 -0.23 -11.32 -5.87
N GLU A 56 -0.58 -12.58 -6.18
CA GLU A 56 -0.78 -13.05 -7.56
C GLU A 56 -1.88 -12.29 -8.29
N SER A 57 -2.91 -11.83 -7.57
CA SER A 57 -4.00 -11.09 -8.19
C SER A 57 -3.57 -9.73 -8.76
N GLY A 58 -2.43 -9.18 -8.33
CA GLY A 58 -1.98 -7.84 -8.73
C GLY A 58 -2.90 -6.69 -8.31
N TYR A 59 -4.05 -6.98 -7.69
CA TYR A 59 -5.09 -6.00 -7.35
C TYR A 59 -4.70 -5.15 -6.14
N MET A 60 -3.88 -5.69 -5.25
CA MET A 60 -3.43 -5.01 -4.02
C MET A 60 -1.92 -5.17 -3.86
N ILE A 61 -1.19 -4.11 -4.18
CA ILE A 61 0.25 -4.04 -3.94
C ILE A 61 0.45 -3.62 -2.48
N HIS A 62 1.12 -4.47 -1.70
CA HIS A 62 1.50 -4.09 -0.33
C HIS A 62 2.62 -3.03 -0.39
N ALA A 63 2.24 -1.77 -0.30
CA ALA A 63 3.17 -0.65 -0.16
C ALA A 63 3.16 -0.18 1.30
N LYS A 64 4.24 -0.48 2.05
CA LYS A 64 4.43 0.09 3.38
C LYS A 64 4.64 1.60 3.24
N MET A 65 3.67 2.39 3.66
CA MET A 65 3.85 3.84 3.70
C MET A 65 4.95 4.20 4.70
N ALA A 66 5.82 5.15 4.34
CA ALA A 66 6.76 5.73 5.28
C ALA A 66 6.00 6.25 6.50
N ARG A 67 6.50 5.93 7.70
CA ARG A 67 5.86 6.32 8.95
C ARG A 67 5.79 7.84 9.03
N ARG A 68 4.58 8.39 8.98
CA ARG A 68 4.34 9.82 9.23
C ARG A 68 4.41 10.07 10.73
N PHE A 69 5.03 11.17 11.14
CA PHE A 69 4.99 11.60 12.53
C PHE A 69 3.52 11.83 12.95
N PRO A 70 3.07 11.31 14.10
CA PRO A 70 1.71 11.54 14.56
C PRO A 70 1.52 13.03 14.83
N LEU A 71 0.55 13.64 14.15
CA LEU A 71 0.19 15.03 14.38
C LEU A 71 -0.79 15.10 15.54
N SER A 72 -0.49 15.92 16.54
CA SER A 72 -1.44 16.26 17.59
C SER A 72 -2.58 17.10 17.02
N LYS A 73 -3.73 17.15 17.71
CA LYS A 73 -4.86 18.04 17.33
C LYS A 73 -4.41 19.49 17.18
N LEU A 74 -3.47 19.93 18.02
CA LEU A 74 -2.86 21.27 17.96
C LEU A 74 -2.03 21.47 16.68
N HIS A 75 -1.24 20.49 16.27
CA HIS A 75 -0.48 20.57 15.02
C HIS A 75 -1.43 20.69 13.82
N ILE A 76 -2.52 19.92 13.81
CA ILE A 76 -3.51 19.92 12.73
C ILE A 76 -4.19 21.29 12.63
N SER A 77 -4.66 21.86 13.74
CA SER A 77 -5.34 23.16 13.73
C SER A 77 -4.43 24.31 13.28
N LYS A 78 -3.18 24.35 13.76
CA LYS A 78 -2.20 25.36 13.36
C LYS A 78 -1.84 25.26 11.88
N ARG A 79 -1.58 24.05 11.38
CA ARG A 79 -1.28 23.81 9.96
C ARG A 79 -2.46 24.19 9.07
N LEU A 80 -3.68 23.82 9.46
CA LEU A 80 -4.89 24.16 8.70
C LEU A 80 -5.14 25.67 8.66
N LYS A 81 -4.97 26.37 9.79
CA LYS A 81 -5.07 27.82 9.84
C LYS A 81 -4.05 28.49 8.91
N SER A 82 -2.80 28.03 8.96
CA SER A 82 -1.72 28.53 8.09
C SER A 82 -2.01 28.27 6.60
N ALA A 83 -2.47 27.08 6.24
CA ALA A 83 -2.82 26.76 4.86
C ALA A 83 -3.92 27.72 4.36
N ARG A 84 -5.00 27.90 5.12
CA ARG A 84 -6.10 28.80 4.74
C ARG A 84 -5.65 30.24 4.55
N SER A 85 -4.78 30.77 5.42
CA SER A 85 -4.30 32.15 5.32
C SER A 85 -3.36 32.37 4.13
N HIS A 86 -2.70 31.33 3.64
CA HIS A 86 -1.72 31.43 2.54
C HIS A 86 -2.20 30.82 1.21
N MET A 87 -3.40 30.24 1.15
CA MET A 87 -3.99 29.77 -0.10
C MET A 87 -4.24 30.92 -1.09
N SER A 88 -4.64 32.09 -0.61
CA SER A 88 -4.90 33.28 -1.43
C SER A 88 -3.73 34.27 -1.46
N TYR A 89 -2.51 33.81 -1.14
CA TYR A 89 -1.36 34.70 -1.01
C TYR A 89 -0.84 35.20 -2.38
N GLY A 90 -1.08 34.45 -3.45
CA GLY A 90 -0.81 34.86 -4.84
C GLY A 90 0.65 35.27 -5.06
N ASP A 91 0.86 36.41 -5.72
CA ASP A 91 2.18 36.94 -6.07
C ASP A 91 3.07 37.24 -4.86
N LYS A 92 2.50 37.32 -3.65
CA LYS A 92 3.29 37.49 -2.41
C LYS A 92 4.20 36.30 -2.13
N TRP A 93 3.89 35.12 -2.68
CA TRP A 93 4.79 33.96 -2.61
C TRP A 93 6.14 34.22 -3.28
N MET A 94 6.20 35.12 -4.27
CA MET A 94 7.44 35.44 -4.98
C MET A 94 8.47 36.17 -4.10
N ALA A 95 8.02 36.82 -3.02
CA ALA A 95 8.90 37.49 -2.07
C ALA A 95 9.32 36.60 -0.89
N VAL A 96 8.82 35.35 -0.82
CA VAL A 96 9.11 34.44 0.30
C VAL A 96 10.36 33.61 -0.02
N LEU A 97 11.41 33.81 0.77
CA LEU A 97 12.60 32.95 0.76
C LEU A 97 12.46 31.87 1.84
N PHE A 98 12.55 30.61 1.44
CA PHE A 98 12.57 29.48 2.36
C PHE A 98 14.00 29.06 2.68
N ASN A 99 14.27 28.75 3.95
CA ASN A 99 15.53 28.16 4.39
C ASN A 99 15.22 27.01 5.36
N ASP A 100 16.00 25.93 5.28
CA ASP A 100 15.92 24.78 6.18
C ASP A 100 17.33 24.18 6.36
N GLU A 101 17.61 23.68 7.55
CA GLU A 101 18.90 23.06 7.84
C GLU A 101 18.85 21.57 7.49
N LYS A 102 19.67 21.17 6.52
CA LYS A 102 19.85 19.75 6.18
C LYS A 102 21.26 19.31 6.56
N LYS A 103 21.34 18.31 7.44
CA LYS A 103 22.61 17.62 7.71
C LYS A 103 23.04 16.84 6.47
N MET A 104 24.21 17.14 5.95
CA MET A 104 24.86 16.36 4.88
C MET A 104 25.81 15.36 5.55
N GLU A 105 25.54 14.06 5.40
CA GLU A 105 26.48 13.03 5.82
C GLU A 105 27.53 12.84 4.72
N SER A 106 28.80 13.02 5.07
CA SER A 106 29.92 12.76 4.16
C SER A 106 30.12 11.24 4.04
N GLN A 107 29.68 10.65 2.94
CA GLN A 107 29.98 9.27 2.57
C GLN A 107 31.43 9.16 2.06
N TRP A 108 32.41 9.34 2.95
CA TRP A 108 33.80 8.95 2.71
C TRP A 108 34.42 8.52 4.05
N THR A 109 34.32 7.22 4.35
CA THR A 109 35.27 6.37 5.08
C THR A 109 34.79 4.93 5.00
#